data_AF-A0A2H0RFU9-F1
#
_entry.id   AF-A0A2H0RFU9-F1
#
_cell.length_a   1.000
_cell.length_b   1.000
_cell.length_c   1.000
_cell.angle_alpha   90.00
_cell.angle_beta   90.00
_cell.angle_gamma   90.00
#
_symmetry.space_group_name_H-M   'P 1'
#
loop_
_entity.id
_entity.type
_entity.pdbx_description
1 polymer ?
#
loop_
_entity_poly.entity_id
_entity_poly.type
_entity_poly.pdbx_seq_one_letter_code
_entity_poly.pdbx_strand_id
1 'polypeptide(L)'
;MISTDLIDYIARQFSRGVSQEKISQDLMAEGGWTADDLAEAFRVTGHTTPPQGAVAPASRPSSSQSAAGPAGGLAPKGVAGPTSGSMPAGAPESGVATTSESLSQPMNARGETVRETRPPQDLENMLAEVVHPEASAEASPADHPSVVPQNPPGATPSAPPASQIALTEILHPLATQGPSVLAPTQTSTEVSKGQAGVAIDDNKSQPVEGSVLNATQSAGGATGKSRWVWATTLLVLTIIAVAGGAYGYFVYTRETPEMVLGQMLANLADLDRFTYTGTVDIASDLSLDPTSALMGGGVQALAGGVGERPGDHSPSESGSGHASEQKRLTTLVKGVVDITDLERPLSSTELDLIGEMSPSGREDVIPFRFGLDLRNFNTKVYVRVRNLPKIEYLDLSAFNGRWIVIVPEEVRESLGFTDLQKELEAIMASSTDEETEANSESVAQKLAQVQEAFVRAELVEVREVLDSEAVNGVTSYHYRLGINMAGATMFADELARIFDEEPLVGEERLELEKGLARLVETEIDVWIGKSDKQLRKFSFASTLEEVNPTFEGHTSLALELTIGDHNQPVVIEEPEGAMSFEEVFNEFLGEYSSIFSGGSSVDDSEGKEFSTGGLF
;
A
#
# COMPACT_ATOMS: atom_id res chain seq x y z
N MET A 1 48.21 -20.47 17.17
CA MET A 1 47.93 -19.02 17.20
C MET A 1 46.80 -18.82 16.22
N ILE A 2 45.65 -18.33 16.68
CA ILE A 2 44.51 -18.06 15.80
C ILE A 2 44.84 -16.84 14.95
N SER A 3 44.60 -16.91 13.64
CA SER A 3 44.74 -15.74 12.77
C SER A 3 43.58 -14.77 12.98
N THR A 4 43.86 -13.48 12.83
CA THR A 4 42.81 -12.44 12.82
C THR A 4 41.77 -12.74 11.73
N ASP A 5 42.22 -13.28 10.59
CA ASP A 5 41.35 -13.64 9.47
C ASP A 5 40.28 -14.67 9.86
N LEU A 6 40.61 -15.66 10.72
CA LEU A 6 39.65 -16.64 11.20
C LEU A 6 38.59 -16.00 12.11
N ILE A 7 39.02 -15.08 12.98
CA ILE A 7 38.13 -14.36 13.89
C ILE A 7 37.15 -13.48 13.09
N ASP A 8 37.66 -12.73 12.11
CA ASP A 8 36.86 -11.86 11.25
C ASP A 8 35.89 -12.66 10.37
N TYR A 9 36.33 -13.82 9.87
CA TYR A 9 35.45 -14.75 9.14
C TYR A 9 34.31 -15.25 10.04
N ILE A 10 34.62 -15.76 11.24
CA ILE A 10 33.60 -16.28 12.17
C ILE A 10 32.60 -15.19 12.57
N ALA A 11 33.07 -13.97 12.88
CA ALA A 11 32.20 -12.85 13.21
C ALA A 11 31.26 -12.47 12.05
N ARG A 12 31.79 -12.49 10.81
CA ARG A 12 31.00 -12.24 9.61
C ARG A 12 29.95 -13.33 9.39
N GLN A 13 30.28 -14.60 9.60
CA GLN A 13 29.32 -15.69 9.47
C GLN A 13 28.20 -15.60 10.52
N PHE A 14 28.52 -15.21 11.76
CA PHE A 14 27.48 -14.96 12.78
C PHE A 14 26.60 -13.75 12.45
N SER A 15 27.16 -12.67 11.89
CA SER A 15 26.34 -11.53 11.42
C SER A 15 25.38 -11.89 10.28
N ARG A 16 25.67 -13.01 9.58
CA ARG A 16 24.82 -13.60 8.55
C ARG A 16 23.87 -14.69 9.09
N GLY A 17 23.82 -14.90 10.40
CA GLY A 17 22.94 -15.88 11.04
C GLY A 17 23.40 -17.34 10.92
N VAL A 18 24.61 -17.62 10.44
CA VAL A 18 25.10 -18.99 10.29
C VAL A 18 25.39 -19.62 11.65
N SER A 19 24.91 -20.85 11.88
CA SER A 19 25.10 -21.56 13.15
C SER A 19 26.57 -21.95 13.40
N GLN A 20 26.96 -22.02 14.67
CA GLN A 20 28.31 -22.38 15.09
C GLN A 20 28.74 -23.75 14.55
N GLU A 21 27.83 -24.72 14.53
CA GLU A 21 28.07 -26.07 13.99
C GLU A 21 28.40 -26.04 12.51
N LYS A 22 27.67 -25.24 11.71
CA LYS A 22 27.89 -25.12 10.27
C LYS A 22 29.22 -24.41 9.96
N ILE A 23 29.50 -23.30 10.64
CA ILE A 23 30.79 -22.61 10.54
C ILE A 23 31.95 -23.57 10.86
N SER A 24 31.78 -24.40 11.88
CA SER A 24 32.79 -25.40 12.26
C SER A 24 32.98 -26.46 11.20
N GLN A 25 31.89 -26.96 10.62
CA GLN A 25 31.91 -27.99 9.58
C GLN A 25 32.60 -27.48 8.30
N ASP A 26 32.28 -26.27 7.86
CA ASP A 26 32.82 -25.68 6.63
C ASP A 26 34.33 -25.43 6.76
N LEU A 27 34.76 -24.84 7.89
CA LEU A 27 36.18 -24.56 8.14
C LEU A 27 37.04 -25.82 8.34
N MET A 28 36.44 -26.89 8.88
CA MET A 28 37.10 -28.20 8.97
C MET A 28 37.17 -28.90 7.60
N ALA A 29 36.14 -28.73 6.75
CA ALA A 29 36.09 -29.32 5.41
C ALA A 29 37.13 -28.71 4.46
N GLU A 30 37.42 -27.42 4.58
CA GLU A 30 38.47 -26.73 3.83
C GLU A 30 39.90 -27.15 4.23
N GLY A 31 40.05 -27.95 5.29
CA GLY A 31 41.29 -28.65 5.63
C GLY A 31 42.37 -27.78 6.28
N GLY A 32 42.03 -26.59 6.77
CA GLY A 32 42.97 -25.63 7.36
C GLY A 32 42.89 -25.47 8.88
N TRP A 33 41.80 -25.92 9.52
CA TRP A 33 41.49 -25.58 10.91
C TRP A 33 41.13 -26.82 11.73
N THR A 34 41.66 -26.91 12.95
CA THR A 34 41.30 -27.98 13.88
C THR A 34 40.17 -27.57 14.80
N ALA A 35 39.48 -28.54 15.40
CA ALA A 35 38.42 -28.28 16.38
C ALA A 35 38.91 -27.42 17.57
N ASP A 36 40.18 -27.58 17.97
CA ASP A 36 40.77 -26.78 19.05
C ASP A 36 41.01 -25.32 18.63
N ASP A 37 41.43 -25.08 17.39
CA ASP A 37 41.59 -23.72 16.84
C ASP A 37 40.24 -23.00 16.75
N LEU A 38 39.19 -23.70 16.31
CA LEU A 38 37.84 -23.17 16.23
C LEU A 38 37.24 -22.90 17.61
N ALA A 39 37.43 -23.81 18.58
CA ALA A 39 36.94 -23.62 19.94
C ALA A 39 37.54 -22.37 20.60
N GLU A 40 38.84 -22.13 20.43
CA GLU A 40 39.49 -20.93 20.93
C GLU A 40 39.07 -19.67 20.13
N ALA A 41 38.82 -19.78 18.82
CA ALA A 41 38.32 -18.66 18.01
C ALA A 41 36.89 -18.25 18.42
N PHE A 42 35.98 -19.20 18.66
CA PHE A 42 34.64 -18.95 19.18
C PHE A 42 34.65 -18.33 20.60
N ARG A 43 35.64 -18.70 21.41
CA ARG A 43 35.84 -18.10 22.73
C ARG A 43 36.24 -16.64 22.63
N VAL A 44 37.06 -16.27 21.65
CA VAL A 44 37.50 -14.89 21.41
C VAL A 44 36.37 -14.03 20.85
N THR A 45 35.50 -14.58 20.00
CA THR A 45 34.35 -13.83 19.45
C THR A 45 33.15 -13.72 20.41
N GLY A 46 33.20 -14.37 21.57
CA GLY A 46 32.14 -14.31 22.59
C GLY A 46 30.96 -15.25 22.34
N HIS A 47 31.08 -16.17 21.38
CA HIS A 47 30.05 -17.14 21.01
C HIS A 47 30.38 -18.53 21.56
N THR A 48 30.49 -18.66 22.89
CA THR A 48 30.69 -19.98 23.53
C THR A 48 29.36 -20.69 23.75
N THR A 49 29.19 -21.88 23.18
CA THR A 49 28.10 -22.79 23.55
C THR A 49 28.24 -23.18 25.02
N PRO A 50 27.18 -23.14 25.84
CA PRO A 50 27.22 -23.66 27.21
C PRO A 50 27.66 -25.13 27.20
N PRO A 51 28.52 -25.58 28.13
CA PRO A 51 28.90 -26.99 28.18
C PRO A 51 27.63 -27.84 28.35
N GLN A 52 27.35 -28.70 27.36
CA GLN A 52 26.25 -29.66 27.41
C GLN A 52 26.40 -30.51 28.67
N GLY A 53 25.56 -30.22 29.66
CA GLY A 53 25.45 -31.01 30.88
C GLY A 53 25.07 -32.45 30.55
N ALA A 54 25.74 -33.40 31.21
CA ALA A 54 25.55 -34.83 31.06
C ALA A 54 24.06 -35.22 31.01
N VAL A 55 23.66 -35.84 29.90
CA VAL A 55 22.30 -36.30 29.65
C VAL A 55 21.92 -37.38 30.67
N ALA A 56 20.84 -37.16 31.42
CA ALA A 56 20.26 -38.12 32.34
C ALA A 56 19.64 -39.32 31.58
N PRO A 57 19.68 -40.55 32.12
CA PRO A 57 19.28 -41.76 31.39
C PRO A 57 17.76 -41.84 31.17
N ALA A 58 17.39 -42.28 29.97
CA ALA A 58 16.02 -42.36 29.46
C ALA A 58 15.11 -43.30 30.28
N SER A 59 13.92 -42.80 30.62
CA SER A 59 12.83 -43.55 31.24
C SER A 59 12.20 -44.55 30.26
N ARG A 60 12.03 -45.80 30.70
CA ARG A 60 11.39 -46.91 29.98
C ARG A 60 9.92 -46.64 29.61
N PRO A 61 9.42 -47.21 28.49
CA PRO A 61 7.99 -47.21 28.17
C PRO A 61 7.22 -48.26 29.01
N SER A 62 6.08 -47.84 29.55
CA SER A 62 5.15 -48.68 30.30
C SER A 62 4.21 -49.43 29.34
N SER A 63 3.98 -50.71 29.65
CA SER A 63 3.07 -51.61 28.94
C SER A 63 1.84 -51.93 29.79
N SER A 64 0.66 -51.98 29.18
CA SER A 64 -0.56 -52.71 29.59
C SER A 64 -1.66 -52.37 28.57
N GLN A 65 -2.17 -53.25 27.70
CA GLN A 65 -3.06 -54.42 27.94
C GLN A 65 -4.24 -54.03 28.86
N SER A 66 -5.53 -54.26 28.58
CA SER A 66 -6.19 -55.37 27.87
C SER A 66 -7.72 -55.13 27.77
N ALA A 67 -8.33 -55.66 26.69
CA ALA A 67 -9.66 -56.29 26.55
C ALA A 67 -10.97 -55.66 27.09
N ALA A 68 -11.97 -55.51 26.21
CA ALA A 68 -13.17 -56.38 26.14
C ALA A 68 -14.18 -55.90 25.07
N GLY A 69 -14.61 -56.81 24.18
CA GLY A 69 -15.87 -56.69 23.42
C GLY A 69 -17.09 -57.07 24.29
N PRO A 70 -18.35 -57.06 23.76
CA PRO A 70 -18.69 -57.93 22.63
C PRO A 70 -19.80 -57.44 21.65
N ALA A 71 -19.80 -58.10 20.49
CA ALA A 71 -20.92 -58.67 19.70
C ALA A 71 -22.20 -57.87 19.38
N GLY A 72 -22.52 -57.82 18.08
CA GLY A 72 -23.87 -57.60 17.57
C GLY A 72 -23.91 -57.34 16.06
N GLY A 73 -23.74 -58.38 15.24
CA GLY A 73 -23.93 -58.27 13.78
C GLY A 73 -25.39 -58.44 13.39
N LEU A 74 -25.80 -57.81 12.29
CA LEU A 74 -26.82 -58.29 11.36
C LEU A 74 -26.58 -57.69 9.96
N ALA A 75 -26.66 -58.57 8.97
CA ALA A 75 -26.33 -58.38 7.55
C ALA A 75 -27.54 -57.83 6.73
N PRO A 76 -27.39 -57.57 5.42
CA PRO A 76 -28.14 -56.59 4.65
C PRO A 76 -29.39 -57.16 3.95
N LYS A 77 -30.31 -56.27 3.56
CA LYS A 77 -31.35 -56.55 2.57
C LYS A 77 -31.45 -55.38 1.60
N GLY A 78 -31.16 -55.65 0.33
CA GLY A 78 -31.62 -54.81 -0.78
C GLY A 78 -33.10 -55.05 -1.09
N VAL A 79 -33.67 -54.23 -1.97
CA VAL A 79 -34.70 -54.55 -3.01
C VAL A 79 -35.09 -53.25 -3.74
N ALA A 80 -34.89 -53.28 -5.07
CA ALA A 80 -35.70 -52.77 -6.19
C ALA A 80 -36.33 -51.35 -6.20
N GLY A 81 -36.09 -50.62 -7.30
CA GLY A 81 -37.07 -49.68 -7.91
C GLY A 81 -38.20 -50.44 -8.65
N PRO A 82 -38.98 -49.86 -9.58
CA PRO A 82 -38.99 -48.50 -10.13
C PRO A 82 -40.39 -47.82 -10.10
N THR A 83 -40.49 -46.52 -10.36
CA THR A 83 -41.73 -45.95 -10.94
C THR A 83 -41.45 -44.75 -11.84
N SER A 84 -41.82 -44.97 -13.11
CA SER A 84 -42.04 -43.99 -14.17
C SER A 84 -43.31 -43.18 -13.87
N GLY A 85 -43.28 -41.87 -14.13
CA GLY A 85 -44.44 -40.99 -14.08
C GLY A 85 -44.36 -39.99 -15.23
N SER A 86 -45.27 -40.12 -16.18
CA SER A 86 -45.36 -39.35 -17.41
C SER A 86 -46.42 -38.23 -17.31
N MET A 87 -46.16 -37.13 -18.03
CA MET A 87 -47.10 -36.16 -18.66
C MET A 87 -47.89 -35.15 -17.78
N PRO A 88 -48.40 -34.02 -18.34
CA PRO A 88 -48.46 -33.64 -19.77
C PRO A 88 -47.99 -32.22 -20.14
N ALA A 89 -47.93 -32.02 -21.46
CA ALA A 89 -47.79 -30.76 -22.18
C ALA A 89 -49.00 -29.81 -22.00
N GLY A 90 -48.71 -28.51 -22.09
CA GLY A 90 -49.68 -27.42 -22.26
C GLY A 90 -48.96 -26.11 -22.57
N ALA A 91 -48.88 -25.76 -23.86
CA ALA A 91 -48.54 -24.41 -24.35
C ALA A 91 -49.82 -23.55 -24.42
N PRO A 92 -49.79 -22.34 -24.98
CA PRO A 92 -49.02 -21.13 -24.61
C PRO A 92 -49.99 -19.95 -24.34
N GLU A 93 -49.59 -18.90 -23.62
CA GLU A 93 -50.15 -17.55 -23.88
C GLU A 93 -49.45 -16.39 -23.14
N SER A 94 -49.29 -15.31 -23.91
CA SER A 94 -49.31 -13.89 -23.57
C SER A 94 -48.27 -13.28 -22.60
N GLY A 95 -47.33 -12.58 -23.24
CA GLY A 95 -46.80 -11.24 -22.93
C GLY A 95 -47.16 -10.56 -21.62
N VAL A 96 -46.12 -10.13 -20.90
CA VAL A 96 -46.17 -9.00 -19.99
C VAL A 96 -44.92 -8.14 -20.21
N ALA A 97 -45.17 -6.84 -20.28
CA ALA A 97 -44.27 -5.77 -20.65
C ALA A 97 -43.05 -5.63 -19.75
N THR A 98 -41.94 -5.26 -20.38
CA THR A 98 -40.78 -4.61 -19.77
C THR A 98 -41.21 -3.28 -19.15
N THR A 99 -41.22 -3.19 -17.82
CA THR A 99 -41.33 -1.91 -17.11
C THR A 99 -39.92 -1.44 -16.78
N SER A 100 -39.53 -0.33 -17.40
CA SER A 100 -38.31 0.41 -17.15
C SER A 100 -38.37 1.01 -15.74
N GLU A 101 -37.51 0.57 -14.83
CA GLU A 101 -37.32 1.21 -13.52
C GLU A 101 -36.52 2.52 -13.73
N SER A 102 -37.26 3.63 -13.66
CA SER A 102 -36.74 4.99 -13.67
C SER A 102 -36.26 5.35 -12.26
N LEU A 103 -34.97 5.69 -12.16
CA LEU A 103 -34.36 6.29 -10.96
C LEU A 103 -35.16 7.52 -10.53
N SER A 104 -35.88 7.40 -9.42
CA SER A 104 -36.55 8.50 -8.75
C SER A 104 -35.64 9.08 -7.67
N GLN A 105 -35.30 10.36 -7.79
CA GLN A 105 -34.59 11.14 -6.78
C GLN A 105 -35.43 11.27 -5.49
N PRO A 106 -34.82 11.34 -4.30
CA PRO A 106 -35.56 11.55 -3.05
C PRO A 106 -36.05 13.01 -2.93
N MET A 107 -37.38 13.20 -2.85
CA MET A 107 -38.02 14.45 -2.44
C MET A 107 -37.81 14.69 -0.94
N ASN A 108 -37.39 15.90 -0.56
CA ASN A 108 -37.35 16.37 0.83
C ASN A 108 -38.76 16.77 1.32
N ALA A 109 -39.04 16.50 2.60
CA ALA A 109 -40.32 16.60 3.30
C ALA A 109 -40.84 18.02 3.57
N ARG A 110 -40.69 18.97 2.64
CA ARG A 110 -41.22 20.34 2.83
C ARG A 110 -41.89 21.04 1.65
N GLY A 111 -42.15 20.34 0.54
CA GLY A 111 -43.18 20.77 -0.43
C GLY A 111 -43.14 22.23 -0.92
N GLU A 112 -41.94 22.81 -1.11
CA GLU A 112 -41.79 24.15 -1.69
C GLU A 112 -41.01 24.06 -3.01
N THR A 113 -41.60 24.59 -4.08
CA THR A 113 -40.98 24.76 -5.39
C THR A 113 -39.90 25.83 -5.33
N VAL A 114 -38.63 25.45 -5.49
CA VAL A 114 -37.52 26.38 -5.67
C VAL A 114 -37.55 26.91 -7.11
N ARG A 115 -37.80 28.22 -7.25
CA ARG A 115 -37.58 28.97 -8.49
C ARG A 115 -36.08 29.13 -8.71
N GLU A 116 -35.63 28.72 -9.89
CA GLU A 116 -34.29 28.91 -10.41
C GLU A 116 -34.04 30.41 -10.69
N THR A 117 -33.30 31.08 -9.81
CA THR A 117 -32.79 32.44 -10.03
C THR A 117 -31.38 32.37 -10.61
N ARG A 118 -31.22 32.82 -11.85
CA ARG A 118 -29.93 33.12 -12.48
C ARG A 118 -29.09 34.06 -11.61
N PRO A 119 -27.76 33.88 -11.52
CA PRO A 119 -26.88 34.89 -10.94
C PRO A 119 -26.70 36.06 -11.94
N PRO A 120 -26.60 37.31 -11.46
CA PRO A 120 -26.26 38.44 -12.31
C PRO A 120 -24.75 38.45 -12.57
N GLN A 121 -24.39 38.54 -13.85
CA GLN A 121 -23.12 39.11 -14.30
C GLN A 121 -23.15 40.60 -13.94
N ASP A 122 -22.25 41.03 -13.06
CA ASP A 122 -21.71 42.40 -12.98
C ASP A 122 -20.90 42.54 -11.67
N LEU A 123 -19.60 42.27 -11.72
CA LEU A 123 -18.66 42.60 -10.63
C LEU A 123 -17.23 42.87 -11.15
N GLU A 124 -17.11 43.38 -12.37
CA GLU A 124 -15.91 44.04 -12.88
C GLU A 124 -16.29 45.49 -13.22
N ASN A 125 -16.31 46.38 -12.21
CA ASN A 125 -16.18 47.84 -12.34
C ASN A 125 -16.52 48.56 -11.02
N MET A 126 -15.83 48.24 -9.91
CA MET A 126 -15.86 49.09 -8.72
C MET A 126 -14.56 48.95 -7.93
N LEU A 127 -13.45 49.54 -8.40
CA LEU A 127 -12.32 50.02 -7.59
C LEU A 127 -11.26 50.72 -8.48
N ALA A 128 -11.67 51.82 -9.11
CA ALA A 128 -10.75 52.85 -9.56
C ALA A 128 -11.37 54.18 -9.12
N GLU A 129 -10.78 54.86 -8.13
CA GLU A 129 -10.82 56.32 -7.89
C GLU A 129 -10.46 56.64 -6.42
N VAL A 130 -9.17 56.90 -6.16
CA VAL A 130 -8.74 57.79 -5.07
C VAL A 130 -7.58 58.67 -5.57
N VAL A 131 -7.99 59.82 -6.13
CA VAL A 131 -7.50 61.19 -5.89
C VAL A 131 -6.00 61.41 -5.55
N HIS A 132 -5.30 62.05 -6.49
CA HIS A 132 -4.13 62.91 -6.27
C HIS A 132 -4.50 64.25 -5.61
N PRO A 133 -3.54 64.92 -4.94
CA PRO A 133 -3.17 66.29 -5.36
C PRO A 133 -1.63 66.45 -5.50
N GLU A 134 -1.15 67.01 -6.63
CA GLU A 134 -0.65 68.42 -6.80
C GLU A 134 0.45 68.84 -5.81
N ALA A 135 1.55 69.51 -6.15
CA ALA A 135 2.16 70.12 -7.36
C ALA A 135 3.64 70.44 -6.97
N SER A 136 4.65 70.60 -7.83
CA SER A 136 4.89 71.73 -8.75
C SER A 136 6.33 71.64 -9.33
N ALA A 137 6.49 72.11 -10.58
CA ALA A 137 7.64 72.79 -11.24
C ALA A 137 9.05 72.13 -11.20
N GLU A 138 9.90 72.13 -12.23
CA GLU A 138 10.23 73.16 -13.23
C GLU A 138 11.19 72.57 -14.32
N ALA A 139 11.07 73.09 -15.56
CA ALA A 139 12.11 73.31 -16.60
C ALA A 139 13.02 72.19 -17.19
N SER A 140 12.70 71.79 -18.44
CA SER A 140 13.47 71.73 -19.74
C SER A 140 14.99 72.08 -19.80
N PRO A 141 15.73 71.85 -20.93
CA PRO A 141 16.20 70.59 -21.57
C PRO A 141 17.72 70.62 -21.96
N ALA A 142 18.32 69.51 -22.42
CA ALA A 142 19.42 69.48 -23.43
C ALA A 142 19.97 68.06 -23.74
N ASP A 143 19.89 67.68 -25.03
CA ASP A 143 20.90 67.08 -25.94
C ASP A 143 21.94 66.00 -25.54
N HIS A 144 21.87 64.88 -26.31
CA HIS A 144 22.94 64.05 -26.92
C HIS A 144 23.91 63.20 -26.04
N PRO A 145 24.66 62.21 -26.60
CA PRO A 145 24.24 61.11 -27.48
C PRO A 145 24.83 59.72 -27.07
N SER A 146 24.43 58.69 -27.81
CA SER A 146 24.87 57.29 -27.79
C SER A 146 26.38 57.04 -27.78
N VAL A 147 26.83 56.05 -26.99
CA VAL A 147 28.06 55.27 -27.25
C VAL A 147 27.86 53.82 -26.78
N VAL A 148 28.03 52.90 -27.73
CA VAL A 148 28.16 51.44 -27.55
C VAL A 148 29.62 51.10 -27.26
N PRO A 149 29.95 50.18 -26.35
CA PRO A 149 31.24 49.50 -26.36
C PRO A 149 31.12 48.03 -26.78
N GLN A 150 31.95 47.67 -27.76
CA GLN A 150 32.28 46.30 -28.17
C GLN A 150 33.21 45.65 -27.13
N ASN A 151 33.02 44.35 -26.86
CA ASN A 151 33.97 43.51 -26.12
C ASN A 151 34.62 42.47 -27.07
N PRO A 152 35.94 42.24 -27.00
CA PRO A 152 36.63 41.20 -27.77
C PRO A 152 36.78 39.87 -27.00
N PRO A 153 37.14 38.76 -27.69
CA PRO A 153 37.10 37.40 -27.14
C PRO A 153 38.47 36.87 -26.65
N GLY A 154 38.41 35.91 -25.72
CA GLY A 154 39.42 34.87 -25.55
C GLY A 154 40.20 34.87 -24.23
N ALA A 155 39.92 33.87 -23.36
CA ALA A 155 40.92 33.18 -22.54
C ALA A 155 40.28 31.98 -21.82
N THR A 156 40.90 30.81 -21.97
CA THR A 156 40.69 29.56 -21.23
C THR A 156 40.99 29.72 -19.73
N PRO A 157 40.31 28.96 -18.83
CA PRO A 157 40.83 28.74 -17.50
C PRO A 157 41.34 27.31 -17.31
N SER A 158 42.62 27.22 -16.96
CA SER A 158 43.31 26.07 -16.39
C SER A 158 42.84 25.79 -14.95
N ALA A 159 42.83 24.52 -14.58
CA ALA A 159 42.61 23.99 -13.24
C ALA A 159 43.65 24.47 -12.20
N PRO A 160 43.33 24.38 -10.90
CA PRO A 160 44.32 24.13 -9.87
C PRO A 160 43.97 22.94 -8.95
N PRO A 161 44.95 22.47 -8.15
CA PRO A 161 45.15 21.04 -7.85
C PRO A 161 44.76 20.60 -6.42
N ALA A 162 44.72 19.27 -6.25
CA ALA A 162 44.67 18.55 -4.98
C ALA A 162 45.98 18.67 -4.17
N SER A 163 45.88 18.65 -2.83
CA SER A 163 46.68 17.82 -1.89
C SER A 163 46.54 18.20 -0.40
N GLN A 164 46.24 17.18 0.42
CA GLN A 164 46.85 16.79 1.73
C GLN A 164 46.63 17.69 2.97
N ILE A 165 45.95 17.24 4.03
CA ILE A 165 46.30 16.27 5.12
C ILE A 165 47.44 16.74 6.06
N ALA A 166 47.08 17.02 7.32
CA ALA A 166 47.78 16.77 8.61
C ALA A 166 46.95 17.48 9.73
N LEU A 167 46.31 16.89 10.76
CA LEU A 167 46.57 15.81 11.73
C LEU A 167 47.51 16.22 12.89
N THR A 168 46.95 16.53 14.06
CA THR A 168 47.47 16.23 15.44
C THR A 168 46.40 16.61 16.49
N GLU A 169 45.75 15.68 17.21
CA GLU A 169 46.14 15.03 18.49
C GLU A 169 46.10 16.00 19.71
N ILE A 170 45.37 15.73 20.82
CA ILE A 170 45.88 15.06 22.05
C ILE A 170 44.71 14.72 23.03
N LEU A 171 44.62 13.44 23.39
CA LEU A 171 44.36 12.71 24.67
C LEU A 171 43.49 13.26 25.86
N HIS A 172 42.50 12.41 26.23
CA HIS A 172 41.92 11.96 27.53
C HIS A 172 42.74 12.10 28.86
N PRO A 173 42.27 11.68 30.09
CA PRO A 173 40.91 11.57 30.72
C PRO A 173 40.89 11.98 32.25
N LEU A 174 39.72 11.91 32.93
CA LEU A 174 39.43 11.42 34.32
C LEU A 174 38.01 11.89 34.75
N ALA A 175 36.99 11.05 35.02
CA ALA A 175 36.75 10.13 36.15
C ALA A 175 35.84 10.71 37.29
N THR A 176 34.81 9.93 37.65
CA THR A 176 33.96 9.93 38.89
C THR A 176 32.93 11.08 39.06
N GLN A 177 31.66 10.91 39.47
CA GLN A 177 31.03 10.01 40.44
C GLN A 177 29.53 9.73 40.09
N GLY A 178 29.00 8.57 40.52
CA GLY A 178 27.55 8.23 40.50
C GLY A 178 26.72 8.98 41.57
N PRO A 179 25.42 8.67 41.75
CA PRO A 179 25.07 7.46 42.52
C PRO A 179 23.75 6.72 42.18
N SER A 180 23.77 5.44 42.58
CA SER A 180 22.73 4.63 43.26
C SER A 180 21.34 4.37 42.68
N VAL A 181 21.19 3.10 42.32
CA VAL A 181 19.97 2.30 42.15
C VAL A 181 19.31 2.01 43.52
N LEU A 182 17.98 2.09 43.58
CA LEU A 182 17.15 1.40 44.59
C LEU A 182 16.06 0.59 43.87
N ALA A 183 16.04 -0.71 44.17
CA ALA A 183 15.11 -1.71 43.65
C ALA A 183 13.72 -1.61 44.32
N PRO A 184 12.62 -2.00 43.63
CA PRO A 184 11.36 -2.26 44.29
C PRO A 184 11.13 -3.76 44.57
N THR A 185 10.78 -4.01 45.83
CA THR A 185 10.34 -5.29 46.41
C THR A 185 9.01 -5.75 45.81
N GLN A 186 8.97 -6.98 45.28
CA GLN A 186 7.73 -7.66 44.90
C GLN A 186 7.07 -8.26 46.16
N THR A 187 5.76 -8.01 46.34
CA THR A 187 4.94 -8.70 47.34
C THR A 187 3.89 -9.51 46.61
N SER A 188 4.02 -10.84 46.64
CA SER A 188 2.99 -11.79 46.20
C SER A 188 1.82 -11.78 47.19
N THR A 189 0.59 -11.72 46.68
CA THR A 189 -0.59 -12.18 47.43
C THR A 189 -1.32 -13.22 46.61
N GLU A 190 -1.19 -14.45 47.10
CA GLU A 190 -1.84 -15.68 46.68
C GLU A 190 -3.29 -15.67 47.21
N VAL A 191 -4.29 -15.87 46.34
CA VAL A 191 -5.67 -16.16 46.78
C VAL A 191 -6.15 -17.43 46.10
N SER A 192 -6.22 -18.48 46.92
CA SER A 192 -6.72 -19.81 46.61
C SER A 192 -8.26 -19.85 46.59
N LYS A 193 -8.78 -20.66 45.66
CA LYS A 193 -10.18 -21.13 45.57
C LYS A 193 -10.55 -22.08 46.73
N GLY A 194 -11.85 -22.16 47.03
CA GLY A 194 -12.50 -23.23 47.83
C GLY A 194 -13.72 -22.69 48.59
N GLN A 195 -14.96 -22.68 48.06
CA GLN A 195 -15.91 -23.78 47.82
C GLN A 195 -16.84 -24.09 49.01
N ALA A 196 -18.15 -24.17 48.69
CA ALA A 196 -19.31 -24.65 49.47
C ALA A 196 -19.72 -23.79 50.70
N GLY A 197 -20.96 -23.29 50.84
CA GLY A 197 -22.26 -23.85 50.48
C GLY A 197 -22.90 -24.43 51.74
N VAL A 198 -23.99 -23.83 52.25
CA VAL A 198 -25.07 -24.44 53.05
C VAL A 198 -26.12 -23.36 53.34
N ALA A 199 -27.38 -23.75 53.17
CA ALA A 199 -28.60 -22.96 53.35
C ALA A 199 -29.13 -23.02 54.80
N ILE A 200 -30.09 -22.13 55.10
CA ILE A 200 -31.36 -22.35 55.83
C ILE A 200 -31.72 -21.22 56.82
N ASP A 201 -32.88 -20.63 56.53
CA ASP A 201 -34.00 -20.08 57.33
C ASP A 201 -33.86 -19.02 58.45
N ASP A 202 -34.71 -18.00 58.26
CA ASP A 202 -35.68 -17.42 59.20
C ASP A 202 -35.41 -17.51 60.71
N ASN A 203 -35.20 -16.36 61.37
CA ASN A 203 -36.08 -16.02 62.50
C ASN A 203 -36.05 -14.53 62.87
N LYS A 204 -37.24 -14.13 63.30
CA LYS A 204 -37.79 -12.89 63.83
C LYS A 204 -37.18 -12.52 65.20
N SER A 205 -37.29 -11.23 65.54
CA SER A 205 -37.64 -10.68 66.88
C SER A 205 -36.58 -9.85 67.63
N GLN A 206 -36.94 -8.57 67.74
CA GLN A 206 -36.92 -7.70 68.92
C GLN A 206 -35.65 -6.91 69.35
N PRO A 207 -35.86 -5.68 69.87
CA PRO A 207 -34.82 -4.77 70.35
C PRO A 207 -34.69 -4.81 71.89
N VAL A 208 -33.48 -4.78 72.43
CA VAL A 208 -33.25 -4.44 73.85
C VAL A 208 -31.90 -3.72 74.02
N GLU A 209 -32.01 -2.48 74.50
CA GLU A 209 -31.21 -1.74 75.48
C GLU A 209 -29.69 -2.01 75.68
N GLY A 210 -28.94 -0.90 75.67
CA GLY A 210 -28.24 -0.45 76.87
C GLY A 210 -26.73 -0.72 76.97
N SER A 211 -25.93 0.35 76.85
CA SER A 211 -24.69 0.67 77.61
C SER A 211 -23.99 1.84 76.90
N VAL A 212 -24.25 3.10 77.27
CA VAL A 212 -23.64 3.84 78.38
C VAL A 212 -22.12 3.60 78.50
N LEU A 213 -21.33 4.43 77.81
CA LEU A 213 -20.06 4.92 78.35
C LEU A 213 -19.85 6.38 77.93
N ASN A 214 -19.96 7.24 78.95
CA ASN A 214 -19.56 8.63 78.93
C ASN A 214 -18.06 8.74 78.67
N ALA A 215 -17.68 9.57 77.69
CA ALA A 215 -16.40 10.26 77.70
C ALA A 215 -16.66 11.74 77.43
N THR A 216 -16.93 12.46 78.51
CA THR A 216 -16.89 13.92 78.57
C THR A 216 -15.42 14.34 78.47
N GLN A 217 -15.01 14.95 77.35
CA GLN A 217 -13.84 15.85 77.37
C GLN A 217 -14.07 17.08 76.49
N SER A 218 -14.22 18.19 77.23
CA SER A 218 -13.57 19.47 76.98
C SER A 218 -13.97 20.26 75.73
N ALA A 219 -15.00 21.08 75.93
CA ALA A 219 -15.26 22.29 75.17
C ALA A 219 -14.05 23.25 75.27
N GLY A 220 -13.26 23.31 74.19
CA GLY A 220 -12.38 24.44 73.89
C GLY A 220 -13.09 25.34 72.88
N GLY A 221 -13.63 26.46 73.35
CA GLY A 221 -14.23 27.50 72.52
C GLY A 221 -13.18 28.19 71.66
N ALA A 222 -12.92 27.64 70.47
CA ALA A 222 -12.19 28.31 69.41
C ALA A 222 -13.19 28.75 68.33
N THR A 223 -13.29 30.07 68.18
CA THR A 223 -14.03 30.84 67.19
C THR A 223 -14.36 30.07 65.89
N GLY A 224 -15.66 29.80 65.69
CA GLY A 224 -16.23 28.93 64.65
C GLY A 224 -16.07 29.38 63.18
N LYS A 225 -15.10 30.24 62.86
CA LYS A 225 -14.78 30.62 61.47
C LYS A 225 -13.68 29.77 60.84
N SER A 226 -12.77 29.14 61.61
CA SER A 226 -11.65 28.39 61.01
C SER A 226 -12.03 26.98 60.53
N ARG A 227 -12.99 26.30 61.19
CA ARG A 227 -13.40 24.93 60.79
C ARG A 227 -14.08 24.90 59.42
N TRP A 228 -14.78 25.98 59.04
CA TRP A 228 -15.38 26.10 57.71
C TRP A 228 -14.33 26.34 56.62
N VAL A 229 -13.29 27.11 56.91
CA VAL A 229 -12.15 27.33 55.98
C VAL A 229 -11.39 26.03 55.74
N TRP A 230 -11.12 25.22 56.77
CA TRP A 230 -10.44 23.93 56.56
C TRP A 230 -11.28 22.93 55.79
N ALA A 231 -12.60 22.88 56.02
CA ALA A 231 -13.51 22.01 55.27
C ALA A 231 -13.59 22.39 53.78
N THR A 232 -13.64 23.69 53.46
CA THR A 232 -13.64 24.15 52.06
C THR A 232 -12.29 23.93 51.39
N THR A 233 -11.16 24.13 52.08
CA THR A 233 -9.84 23.81 51.54
C THR A 233 -9.67 22.31 51.24
N LEU A 234 -10.14 21.43 52.12
CA LEU A 234 -10.10 19.98 51.89
C LEU A 234 -10.98 19.56 50.70
N LEU A 235 -12.18 20.13 50.58
CA LEU A 235 -13.07 19.90 49.45
C LEU A 235 -12.41 20.31 48.12
N VAL A 236 -11.79 21.50 48.08
CA VAL A 236 -11.09 21.99 46.87
C VAL A 236 -9.90 21.09 46.52
N LEU A 237 -9.10 20.66 47.49
CA LEU A 237 -8.00 19.72 47.26
C LEU A 237 -8.48 18.36 46.73
N THR A 238 -9.60 17.83 47.25
CA THR A 238 -10.19 16.58 46.73
C THR A 238 -10.69 16.75 45.30
N ILE A 239 -11.33 17.87 44.96
CA ILE A 239 -11.78 18.16 43.59
C ILE A 239 -10.58 18.26 42.64
N ILE A 240 -9.49 18.92 43.04
CA ILE A 240 -8.26 19.01 42.24
C ILE A 240 -7.62 17.63 42.06
N ALA A 241 -7.59 16.78 43.08
CA ALA A 241 -7.04 15.43 42.99
C ALA A 241 -7.87 14.53 42.06
N VAL A 242 -9.20 14.60 42.13
CA VAL A 242 -10.09 13.82 41.25
C VAL A 242 -10.04 14.35 39.82
N ALA A 243 -10.07 15.67 39.62
CA ALA A 243 -9.96 16.29 38.30
C ALA A 243 -8.57 16.05 37.68
N GLY A 244 -7.50 16.14 38.48
CA GLY A 244 -6.14 15.84 38.05
C GLY A 244 -5.91 14.36 37.75
N GLY A 245 -6.52 13.46 38.52
CA GLY A 245 -6.51 12.02 38.25
C GLY A 245 -7.29 11.65 37.00
N ALA A 246 -8.47 12.25 36.79
CA ALA A 246 -9.27 12.06 35.59
C ALA A 246 -8.59 12.67 34.35
N TYR A 247 -7.98 13.86 34.47
CA TYR A 247 -7.20 14.48 33.40
C TYR A 247 -5.94 13.67 33.08
N GLY A 248 -5.20 13.22 34.10
CA GLY A 248 -4.04 12.35 33.93
C GLY A 248 -4.40 11.03 33.25
N TYR A 249 -5.48 10.38 33.70
CA TYR A 249 -6.01 9.19 33.04
C TYR A 249 -6.38 9.48 31.59
N PHE A 250 -7.11 10.57 31.33
CA PHE A 250 -7.54 10.94 29.99
C PHE A 250 -6.39 11.30 29.05
N VAL A 251 -5.32 11.92 29.56
CA VAL A 251 -4.10 12.23 28.80
C VAL A 251 -3.27 10.97 28.55
N TYR A 252 -3.13 10.08 29.53
CA TYR A 252 -2.39 8.83 29.37
C TYR A 252 -3.13 7.78 28.52
N THR A 253 -4.46 7.82 28.46
CA THR A 253 -5.26 6.90 27.63
C THR A 253 -5.52 7.43 26.23
N ARG A 254 -5.15 8.66 25.90
CA ARG A 254 -5.28 9.18 24.54
C ARG A 254 -4.18 8.57 23.69
N GLU A 255 -4.58 7.60 22.88
CA GLU A 255 -3.75 7.07 21.81
C GLU A 255 -3.33 8.24 20.91
N THR A 256 -2.01 8.45 20.77
CA THR A 256 -1.52 9.49 19.85
C THR A 256 -1.71 9.00 18.40
N PRO A 257 -1.92 9.90 17.43
CA PRO A 257 -2.08 9.52 16.03
C PRO A 257 -0.97 8.61 15.50
N GLU A 258 0.27 8.84 15.92
CA GLU A 258 1.46 8.05 15.53
C GLU A 258 1.36 6.61 16.07
N MET A 259 0.89 6.44 17.30
CA MET A 259 0.68 5.11 17.88
C MET A 259 -0.45 4.37 17.15
N VAL A 260 -1.51 5.06 16.77
CA VAL A 260 -2.62 4.48 15.99
C VAL A 260 -2.14 4.06 14.59
N LEU A 261 -1.35 4.91 13.92
CA LEU A 261 -0.72 4.57 12.63
C LEU A 261 0.20 3.36 12.74
N GLY A 262 1.06 3.31 13.76
CA GLY A 262 1.94 2.18 14.00
C GLY A 262 1.18 0.87 14.24
N GLN A 263 0.09 0.92 15.03
CA GLN A 263 -0.78 -0.24 15.24
C GLN A 263 -1.49 -0.67 13.94
N MET A 264 -1.89 0.29 13.10
CA MET A 264 -2.50 -0.01 11.81
C MET A 264 -1.53 -0.73 10.86
N LEU A 265 -0.28 -0.28 10.79
CA LEU A 265 0.75 -0.95 9.98
C LEU A 265 1.05 -2.36 10.48
N ALA A 266 1.12 -2.55 11.81
CA ALA A 266 1.27 -3.89 12.39
C ALA A 266 0.08 -4.79 12.01
N ASN A 267 -1.16 -4.28 12.12
CA ASN A 267 -2.36 -5.05 11.80
C ASN A 267 -2.54 -5.32 10.29
N LEU A 268 -1.88 -4.55 9.41
CA LEU A 268 -1.83 -4.84 7.99
C LEU A 268 -1.00 -6.10 7.68
N ALA A 269 0.01 -6.43 8.49
CA ALA A 269 0.75 -7.69 8.33
C ALA A 269 -0.09 -8.92 8.73
N ASP A 270 -1.03 -8.75 9.66
CA ASP A 270 -1.94 -9.82 10.12
C ASP A 270 -3.22 -9.93 9.26
N LEU A 271 -3.24 -9.27 8.09
CA LEU A 271 -4.40 -9.25 7.22
C LEU A 271 -4.35 -10.38 6.20
N ASP A 272 -5.04 -11.49 6.48
CA ASP A 272 -5.10 -12.66 5.60
C ASP A 272 -6.10 -12.48 4.46
N ARG A 273 -7.25 -11.87 4.74
CA ARG A 273 -8.37 -11.76 3.79
C ARG A 273 -9.02 -10.41 3.87
N PHE A 274 -9.42 -9.86 2.74
CA PHE A 274 -10.15 -8.59 2.71
C PHE A 274 -10.89 -8.39 1.40
N THR A 275 -11.92 -7.55 1.44
CA THR A 275 -12.54 -6.97 0.27
C THR A 275 -12.04 -5.56 0.07
N TYR A 276 -12.02 -5.09 -1.17
CA TYR A 276 -11.63 -3.71 -1.47
C TYR A 276 -12.48 -3.15 -2.61
N THR A 277 -12.69 -1.83 -2.56
CA THR A 277 -13.31 -1.04 -3.61
C THR A 277 -12.56 0.26 -3.74
N GLY A 278 -12.33 0.76 -4.94
CA GLY A 278 -11.64 2.01 -5.13
C GLY A 278 -11.93 2.68 -6.46
N THR A 279 -11.52 3.93 -6.54
CA THR A 279 -11.61 4.77 -7.74
C THR A 279 -10.26 5.45 -7.97
N VAL A 280 -9.82 5.49 -9.22
CA VAL A 280 -8.67 6.28 -9.66
C VAL A 280 -9.16 7.25 -10.71
N ASP A 281 -9.20 8.53 -10.39
CA ASP A 281 -9.55 9.60 -11.31
C ASP A 281 -8.28 10.33 -11.73
N ILE A 282 -8.01 10.34 -13.04
CA ILE A 282 -6.96 11.13 -13.66
C ILE A 282 -7.68 12.17 -14.51
N ALA A 283 -7.45 13.44 -14.23
CA ALA A 283 -7.99 14.53 -15.03
C ALA A 283 -6.85 15.42 -15.49
N SER A 284 -6.69 15.53 -16.81
CA SER A 284 -5.60 16.24 -17.44
C SER A 284 -6.16 17.16 -18.53
N ASP A 285 -5.64 18.37 -18.59
CA ASP A 285 -5.81 19.32 -19.69
C ASP A 285 -4.88 19.02 -20.87
N LEU A 286 -3.90 18.14 -20.70
CA LEU A 286 -3.07 17.66 -21.80
C LEU A 286 -3.93 16.91 -22.81
N SER A 287 -3.76 17.27 -24.09
CA SER A 287 -4.23 16.46 -25.19
C SER A 287 -3.39 15.18 -25.28
N LEU A 288 -3.70 14.21 -24.42
CA LEU A 288 -3.20 12.84 -24.57
C LEU A 288 -3.76 12.30 -25.89
N ASP A 289 -2.87 11.95 -26.82
CA ASP A 289 -3.21 11.07 -27.93
C ASP A 289 -3.35 9.66 -27.35
N PRO A 290 -4.57 9.10 -27.26
CA PRO A 290 -4.79 7.79 -26.64
C PRO A 290 -4.01 6.68 -27.35
N THR A 291 -3.69 6.87 -28.63
CA THR A 291 -2.95 5.89 -29.44
C THR A 291 -1.52 5.72 -28.96
N SER A 292 -0.86 6.82 -28.55
CA SER A 292 0.49 6.76 -27.97
C SER A 292 0.48 6.24 -26.53
N ALA A 293 -0.56 6.54 -25.75
CA ALA A 293 -0.71 6.02 -24.39
C ALA A 293 -0.93 4.49 -24.34
N LEU A 294 -1.72 3.93 -25.27
CA LEU A 294 -2.01 2.49 -25.31
C LEU A 294 -0.89 1.66 -25.97
N MET A 295 -0.27 2.16 -27.04
CA MET A 295 0.72 1.38 -27.82
C MET A 295 2.16 1.62 -27.35
N GLY A 296 2.45 2.73 -26.67
CA GLY A 296 3.80 3.14 -26.26
C GLY A 296 4.16 2.83 -24.81
N GLY A 297 3.36 2.04 -24.10
CA GLY A 297 3.58 1.78 -22.66
C GLY A 297 3.29 3.03 -21.83
N GLY A 298 2.02 3.41 -21.69
CA GLY A 298 1.54 4.65 -21.06
C GLY A 298 2.06 5.00 -19.65
N VAL A 299 2.81 4.12 -18.99
CA VAL A 299 3.59 4.44 -17.78
C VAL A 299 4.84 5.27 -18.12
N GLN A 300 5.50 5.03 -19.27
CA GLN A 300 6.71 5.77 -19.67
C GLN A 300 6.43 7.22 -20.08
N ALA A 301 5.24 7.52 -20.61
CA ALA A 301 4.85 8.89 -20.93
C ALA A 301 4.67 9.75 -19.66
N LEU A 302 4.22 9.14 -18.56
CA LEU A 302 4.17 9.80 -17.24
C LEU A 302 5.55 9.83 -16.55
N ALA A 303 6.42 8.86 -16.86
CA ALA A 303 7.76 8.76 -16.27
C ALA A 303 8.83 9.64 -16.95
N GLY A 304 8.46 10.52 -17.88
CA GLY A 304 9.36 11.57 -18.38
C GLY A 304 10.49 11.08 -19.29
N GLY A 305 10.19 10.15 -20.21
CA GLY A 305 11.14 9.72 -21.25
C GLY A 305 11.64 10.90 -22.10
N VAL A 306 12.89 11.32 -21.86
CA VAL A 306 13.59 12.37 -22.60
C VAL A 306 14.13 11.75 -23.90
N GLY A 307 13.40 11.90 -25.00
CA GLY A 307 13.86 11.36 -26.28
C GLY A 307 13.11 11.88 -27.50
N GLU A 308 13.48 13.07 -27.97
CA GLU A 308 14.04 13.32 -29.30
C GLU A 308 13.91 14.80 -29.70
N ARG A 309 14.85 15.20 -30.55
CA ARG A 309 15.32 16.55 -30.80
C ARG A 309 14.25 17.43 -31.47
N PRO A 310 14.02 18.67 -31.00
CA PRO A 310 13.02 19.55 -31.60
C PRO A 310 13.45 19.96 -33.02
N GLY A 311 12.65 19.53 -34.01
CA GLY A 311 12.65 20.13 -35.33
C GLY A 311 11.88 21.45 -35.30
N ASP A 312 12.39 22.47 -36.00
CA ASP A 312 11.79 23.81 -36.13
C ASP A 312 10.32 23.73 -36.58
N HIS A 313 9.39 23.80 -35.63
CA HIS A 313 7.99 24.06 -35.87
C HIS A 313 7.66 25.43 -35.27
N SER A 314 7.56 26.43 -36.15
CA SER A 314 7.16 27.78 -35.75
C SER A 314 5.77 27.76 -35.11
N PRO A 315 5.59 28.33 -33.92
CA PRO A 315 4.30 28.41 -33.26
C PRO A 315 3.38 29.32 -34.08
N SER A 316 2.32 28.75 -34.64
CA SER A 316 1.25 29.50 -35.28
C SER A 316 0.36 30.08 -34.18
N GLU A 317 0.50 31.38 -33.89
CA GLU A 317 -0.43 32.13 -33.04
C GLU A 317 -1.84 32.14 -33.66
N SER A 318 -2.69 31.20 -33.25
CA SER A 318 -4.12 31.24 -33.53
C SER A 318 -4.86 31.44 -32.20
N GLY A 319 -5.16 32.70 -31.88
CA GLY A 319 -5.80 33.13 -30.64
C GLY A 319 -7.32 32.98 -30.65
N SER A 320 -7.84 31.75 -30.69
CA SER A 320 -9.22 31.48 -30.29
C SER A 320 -9.24 30.85 -28.90
N GLY A 321 -9.84 31.55 -27.94
CA GLY A 321 -9.98 31.14 -26.53
C GLY A 321 -10.95 29.97 -26.35
N HIS A 322 -10.58 28.80 -26.83
CA HIS A 322 -11.25 27.56 -26.47
C HIS A 322 -10.88 27.24 -25.03
N ALA A 323 -11.87 27.20 -24.14
CA ALA A 323 -11.71 26.63 -22.82
C ALA A 323 -11.12 25.22 -23.01
N SER A 324 -9.96 24.95 -22.41
CA SER A 324 -9.34 23.63 -22.49
C SER A 324 -10.31 22.62 -21.88
N GLU A 325 -10.83 21.72 -22.72
CA GLU A 325 -11.70 20.65 -22.27
C GLU A 325 -10.83 19.62 -21.53
N GLN A 326 -11.01 19.53 -20.22
CA GLN A 326 -10.25 18.63 -19.38
C GLN A 326 -10.67 17.18 -19.66
N LYS A 327 -9.74 16.37 -20.16
CA LYS A 327 -9.97 14.94 -20.39
C LYS A 327 -9.95 14.20 -19.06
N ARG A 328 -10.95 13.37 -18.80
CA ARG A 328 -11.03 12.51 -17.61
C ARG A 328 -10.91 11.04 -17.96
N LEU A 329 -10.13 10.34 -17.14
CA LEU A 329 -10.01 8.89 -17.10
C LEU A 329 -10.31 8.42 -15.67
N THR A 330 -11.36 7.65 -15.49
CA THR A 330 -11.77 7.08 -14.21
C THR A 330 -11.63 5.57 -14.26
N THR A 331 -10.85 4.99 -13.36
CA THR A 331 -10.77 3.55 -13.15
C THR A 331 -11.54 3.20 -11.89
N LEU A 332 -12.55 2.34 -12.00
CA LEU A 332 -13.24 1.75 -10.85
C LEU A 332 -12.64 0.37 -10.62
N VAL A 333 -12.26 0.07 -9.39
CA VAL A 333 -11.73 -1.24 -9.00
C VAL A 333 -12.55 -1.79 -7.85
N LYS A 334 -12.83 -3.08 -7.86
CA LYS A 334 -13.31 -3.78 -6.68
C LYS A 334 -12.80 -5.20 -6.69
N GLY A 335 -12.62 -5.80 -5.53
CA GLY A 335 -12.14 -7.16 -5.48
C GLY A 335 -12.11 -7.75 -4.09
N VAL A 336 -11.59 -8.96 -4.06
CA VAL A 336 -11.40 -9.77 -2.86
C VAL A 336 -10.04 -10.45 -2.97
N VAL A 337 -9.37 -10.56 -1.83
CA VAL A 337 -8.04 -11.16 -1.70
C VAL A 337 -8.05 -12.14 -0.54
N ASP A 338 -7.42 -13.30 -0.75
CA ASP A 338 -7.03 -14.26 0.29
C ASP A 338 -5.54 -14.57 0.13
N ILE A 339 -4.74 -14.06 1.08
CA ILE A 339 -3.29 -14.27 1.22
C ILE A 339 -2.96 -15.17 2.41
N THR A 340 -3.90 -16.00 2.89
CA THR A 340 -3.62 -17.00 3.93
C THR A 340 -2.46 -17.93 3.52
N ASP A 341 -2.32 -18.17 2.22
CA ASP A 341 -1.18 -18.87 1.60
C ASP A 341 -0.44 -17.89 0.67
N LEU A 342 0.68 -17.34 1.16
CA LEU A 342 1.50 -16.38 0.41
C LEU A 342 2.10 -16.96 -0.88
N GLU A 343 2.26 -18.29 -0.98
CA GLU A 343 2.76 -18.94 -2.19
C GLU A 343 1.66 -19.11 -3.24
N ARG A 344 0.39 -19.11 -2.79
CA ARG A 344 -0.78 -19.35 -3.64
C ARG A 344 -1.90 -18.35 -3.33
N PRO A 345 -1.63 -17.04 -3.45
CA PRO A 345 -2.64 -16.04 -3.15
C PRO A 345 -3.83 -16.22 -4.09
N LEU A 346 -5.03 -16.18 -3.53
CA LEU A 346 -6.26 -16.18 -4.29
C LEU A 346 -6.74 -14.73 -4.40
N SER A 347 -7.10 -14.29 -5.59
CA SER A 347 -7.70 -12.97 -5.76
C SER A 347 -8.75 -12.97 -6.85
N SER A 348 -9.72 -12.08 -6.73
CA SER A 348 -10.67 -11.76 -7.79
C SER A 348 -10.85 -10.25 -7.83
N THR A 349 -10.52 -9.64 -8.96
CA THR A 349 -10.54 -8.20 -9.17
C THR A 349 -11.40 -7.90 -10.38
N GLU A 350 -12.30 -6.94 -10.24
CA GLU A 350 -13.06 -6.34 -11.34
C GLU A 350 -12.55 -4.91 -11.51
N LEU A 351 -12.18 -4.55 -12.74
CA LEU A 351 -11.69 -3.25 -13.15
C LEU A 351 -12.59 -2.71 -14.26
N ASP A 352 -13.08 -1.49 -14.11
CA ASP A 352 -13.76 -0.75 -15.17
C ASP A 352 -13.01 0.55 -15.43
N LEU A 353 -12.43 0.67 -16.61
CA LEU A 353 -11.83 1.89 -17.13
C LEU A 353 -12.90 2.66 -17.91
N ILE A 354 -13.17 3.88 -17.48
CA ILE A 354 -14.16 4.79 -18.07
C ILE A 354 -13.40 6.03 -18.48
N GLY A 355 -13.53 6.45 -19.73
CA GLY A 355 -12.85 7.64 -20.18
C GLY A 355 -13.49 8.26 -21.40
N GLU A 356 -12.90 9.37 -21.81
CA GLU A 356 -13.32 10.16 -22.95
C GLU A 356 -12.16 10.20 -23.94
N MET A 357 -12.41 9.77 -25.18
CA MET A 357 -11.44 9.86 -26.27
C MET A 357 -11.93 10.83 -27.33
N SER A 358 -11.10 11.81 -27.68
CA SER A 358 -11.30 12.66 -28.85
C SER A 358 -10.35 12.14 -29.94
N PRO A 359 -10.87 11.46 -30.99
CA PRO A 359 -10.03 11.02 -32.10
C PRO A 359 -9.43 12.25 -32.79
N SER A 360 -8.17 12.14 -33.20
CA SER A 360 -7.39 13.25 -33.75
C SER A 360 -8.15 13.97 -34.88
N GLY A 361 -8.34 15.28 -34.69
CA GLY A 361 -9.01 16.15 -35.67
C GLY A 361 -10.54 16.17 -35.63
N ARG A 362 -11.18 15.59 -34.60
CA ARG A 362 -12.62 15.73 -34.35
C ARG A 362 -12.91 16.32 -32.97
N GLU A 363 -13.80 17.30 -32.94
CA GLU A 363 -14.34 17.88 -31.69
C GLU A 363 -15.25 16.90 -30.93
N ASP A 364 -15.66 15.80 -31.55
CA ASP A 364 -16.54 14.82 -30.92
C ASP A 364 -15.79 14.00 -29.86
N VAL A 365 -16.16 14.20 -28.59
CA VAL A 365 -15.73 13.35 -27.48
C VAL A 365 -16.53 12.05 -27.50
N ILE A 366 -15.83 10.92 -27.65
CA ILE A 366 -16.42 9.59 -27.64
C ILE A 366 -16.16 8.97 -26.25
N PRO A 367 -17.19 8.74 -25.42
CA PRO A 367 -17.01 8.01 -24.18
C PRO A 367 -16.67 6.55 -24.49
N PHE A 368 -15.69 5.99 -23.77
CA PHE A 368 -15.37 4.56 -23.82
C PHE A 368 -15.46 3.94 -22.44
N ARG A 369 -15.80 2.64 -22.43
CA ARG A 369 -15.75 1.81 -21.23
C ARG A 369 -15.06 0.50 -21.56
N PHE A 370 -13.99 0.22 -20.85
CA PHE A 370 -13.28 -1.05 -20.90
C PHE A 370 -13.44 -1.77 -19.56
N GLY A 371 -13.92 -3.01 -19.58
CA GLY A 371 -14.15 -3.78 -18.36
C GLY A 371 -13.29 -5.03 -18.36
N LEU A 372 -12.62 -5.31 -17.25
CA LEU A 372 -11.70 -6.44 -17.07
C LEU A 372 -12.00 -7.14 -15.75
N ASP A 373 -12.16 -8.45 -15.77
CA ASP A 373 -12.10 -9.28 -14.58
C ASP A 373 -10.80 -10.06 -14.57
N LEU A 374 -10.14 -10.08 -13.42
CA LEU A 374 -8.91 -10.82 -13.15
C LEU A 374 -9.18 -11.77 -12.00
N ARG A 375 -8.70 -13.02 -12.10
CA ARG A 375 -8.64 -13.92 -10.95
C ARG A 375 -7.29 -14.61 -10.90
N ASN A 376 -6.69 -14.64 -9.72
CA ASN A 376 -5.55 -15.49 -9.44
C ASN A 376 -6.03 -16.72 -8.66
N PHE A 377 -5.75 -17.91 -9.18
CA PHE A 377 -6.15 -19.16 -8.56
C PHE A 377 -5.11 -20.25 -8.84
N ASN A 378 -4.48 -20.79 -7.79
CA ASN A 378 -3.45 -21.84 -7.89
C ASN A 378 -2.41 -21.55 -8.97
N THR A 379 -1.73 -20.40 -8.87
CA THR A 379 -0.69 -19.91 -9.80
C THR A 379 -1.13 -19.61 -11.24
N LYS A 380 -2.43 -19.76 -11.55
CA LYS A 380 -3.00 -19.40 -12.85
C LYS A 380 -3.67 -18.03 -12.76
N VAL A 381 -3.55 -17.26 -13.84
CA VAL A 381 -4.23 -15.97 -13.99
C VAL A 381 -5.36 -16.14 -14.98
N TYR A 382 -6.58 -15.85 -14.56
CA TYR A 382 -7.76 -15.86 -15.42
C TYR A 382 -8.15 -14.44 -15.74
N VAL A 383 -8.36 -14.16 -17.01
CA VAL A 383 -8.71 -12.83 -17.51
C VAL A 383 -10.00 -12.92 -18.28
N ARG A 384 -10.96 -12.04 -18.00
CA ARG A 384 -12.17 -11.89 -18.81
C ARG A 384 -12.41 -10.44 -19.14
N VAL A 385 -12.49 -10.13 -20.42
CA VAL A 385 -12.87 -8.80 -20.87
C VAL A 385 -14.39 -8.71 -20.91
N ARG A 386 -15.01 -7.74 -20.22
CA ARG A 386 -16.47 -7.60 -20.12
C ARG A 386 -17.07 -6.57 -21.07
N ASN A 387 -16.32 -5.50 -21.31
CA ASN A 387 -16.72 -4.38 -22.14
C ASN A 387 -15.53 -4.01 -23.02
N LEU A 388 -15.71 -4.06 -24.33
CA LEU A 388 -14.73 -3.60 -25.29
C LEU A 388 -15.35 -2.45 -26.09
N PRO A 389 -14.64 -1.33 -26.27
CA PRO A 389 -15.07 -0.32 -27.22
C PRO A 389 -15.09 -0.93 -28.63
N LYS A 390 -16.14 -0.64 -29.40
CA LYS A 390 -16.18 -1.03 -30.81
C LYS A 390 -15.20 -0.16 -31.57
N ILE A 391 -14.10 -0.75 -32.02
CA ILE A 391 -13.13 -0.11 -32.91
C ILE A 391 -13.55 -0.47 -34.34
N GLU A 392 -13.77 0.53 -35.18
CA GLU A 392 -14.36 0.35 -36.53
C GLU A 392 -13.59 -0.64 -37.43
N TYR A 393 -12.30 -0.85 -37.15
CA TYR A 393 -11.40 -1.70 -37.96
C TYR A 393 -10.94 -2.98 -37.26
N LEU A 394 -11.32 -3.22 -36.00
CA LEU A 394 -10.84 -4.34 -35.20
C LEU A 394 -12.00 -4.97 -34.43
N ASP A 395 -12.43 -6.16 -34.85
CA ASP A 395 -13.47 -6.90 -34.13
C ASP A 395 -12.83 -7.67 -32.98
N LEU A 396 -12.92 -7.09 -31.78
CA LEU A 396 -12.47 -7.71 -30.54
C LEU A 396 -13.58 -8.51 -29.85
N SER A 397 -14.73 -8.73 -30.50
CA SER A 397 -15.85 -9.47 -29.91
C SER A 397 -15.45 -10.88 -29.48
N ALA A 398 -14.43 -11.46 -30.13
CA ALA A 398 -13.84 -12.73 -29.72
C ALA A 398 -13.33 -12.73 -28.27
N PHE A 399 -12.90 -11.60 -27.71
CA PHE A 399 -12.42 -11.57 -26.32
C PHE A 399 -13.54 -11.27 -25.30
N ASN A 400 -14.72 -10.86 -25.79
CA ASN A 400 -15.76 -10.33 -24.93
C ASN A 400 -16.53 -11.44 -24.19
N GLY A 401 -16.59 -11.33 -22.87
CA GLY A 401 -17.32 -12.23 -21.97
C GLY A 401 -16.67 -13.60 -21.72
N ARG A 402 -15.51 -13.88 -22.34
CA ARG A 402 -14.83 -15.18 -22.22
C ARG A 402 -13.71 -15.13 -21.20
N TRP A 403 -13.61 -16.18 -20.39
CA TRP A 403 -12.47 -16.39 -19.49
C TRP A 403 -11.31 -16.99 -20.28
N ILE A 404 -10.15 -16.38 -20.12
CA ILE A 404 -8.89 -16.79 -20.71
C ILE A 404 -7.96 -17.18 -19.57
N VAL A 405 -7.47 -18.41 -19.58
CA VAL A 405 -6.47 -18.86 -18.62
C VAL A 405 -5.07 -18.58 -19.19
N ILE A 406 -4.28 -17.88 -18.38
CA ILE A 406 -2.89 -17.56 -18.61
C ILE A 406 -2.11 -18.32 -17.54
N VAL A 407 -1.36 -19.33 -17.98
CA VAL A 407 -0.34 -19.98 -17.15
C VAL A 407 0.95 -19.24 -17.43
N PRO A 408 1.52 -18.47 -16.48
CA PRO A 408 2.69 -17.65 -16.73
C PRO A 408 3.85 -18.41 -17.38
N GLU A 409 4.09 -19.65 -16.95
CA GLU A 409 5.13 -20.52 -17.53
C GLU A 409 4.89 -20.85 -19.01
N GLU A 410 3.65 -21.12 -19.42
CA GLU A 410 3.31 -21.42 -20.81
C GLU A 410 3.44 -20.18 -21.69
N VAL A 411 2.96 -19.03 -21.22
CA VAL A 411 3.05 -17.77 -21.98
C VAL A 411 4.51 -17.36 -22.19
N ARG A 412 5.36 -17.56 -21.19
CA ARG A 412 6.81 -17.32 -21.28
C ARG A 412 7.46 -18.17 -22.37
N GLU A 413 7.13 -19.46 -22.43
CA GLU A 413 7.63 -20.37 -23.46
C GLU A 413 7.11 -19.99 -24.86
N SER A 414 5.81 -19.70 -24.99
CA SER A 414 5.15 -19.42 -26.28
C SER A 414 5.60 -18.11 -26.94
N LEU A 415 5.94 -17.08 -26.15
CA LEU A 415 6.30 -15.76 -26.67
C LEU A 415 7.80 -15.61 -26.93
N GLY A 416 8.59 -16.67 -26.71
CA GLY A 416 10.04 -16.64 -26.93
C GLY A 416 10.76 -15.66 -26.01
N PHE A 417 10.16 -15.31 -24.86
CA PHE A 417 10.78 -14.44 -23.86
C PHE A 417 11.88 -15.13 -23.05
N THR A 418 12.46 -16.23 -23.54
CA THR A 418 13.50 -17.01 -22.85
C THR A 418 14.77 -16.21 -22.55
N ASP A 419 15.06 -15.15 -23.32
CA ASP A 419 16.22 -14.28 -23.04
C ASP A 419 15.91 -13.25 -21.95
N LEU A 420 14.71 -12.67 -21.96
CA LEU A 420 14.19 -11.82 -20.90
C LEU A 420 13.98 -12.63 -19.61
N GLN A 421 13.64 -13.91 -19.73
CA GLN A 421 13.59 -14.89 -18.65
C GLN A 421 14.98 -15.11 -18.07
N LYS A 422 16.05 -15.28 -18.86
CA LYS A 422 17.38 -15.43 -18.27
C LYS A 422 17.83 -14.19 -17.52
N GLU A 423 17.43 -12.99 -17.91
CA GLU A 423 17.71 -11.78 -17.14
C GLU A 423 16.79 -11.66 -15.91
N LEU A 424 15.49 -11.91 -16.06
CA LEU A 424 14.53 -11.82 -14.95
C LEU A 424 14.73 -12.96 -13.94
N GLU A 425 15.04 -14.16 -14.39
CA GLU A 425 15.54 -15.27 -13.58
C GLU A 425 16.98 -15.01 -13.15
N ALA A 426 17.87 -14.29 -13.83
CA ALA A 426 19.13 -13.92 -13.19
C ALA A 426 18.91 -12.93 -12.04
N ILE A 427 17.89 -12.07 -12.14
CA ILE A 427 17.46 -11.12 -11.10
C ILE A 427 16.65 -11.82 -9.99
N MET A 428 15.85 -12.84 -10.31
CA MET A 428 15.07 -13.62 -9.34
C MET A 428 15.83 -14.85 -8.81
N ALA A 429 16.83 -15.37 -9.54
CA ALA A 429 17.71 -16.49 -9.19
C ALA A 429 19.01 -16.05 -8.56
N SER A 430 19.43 -14.79 -8.69
CA SER A 430 20.29 -14.17 -7.67
C SER A 430 19.63 -14.19 -6.28
N SER A 431 18.32 -14.41 -6.20
CA SER A 431 17.54 -14.62 -4.97
C SER A 431 16.91 -16.03 -4.82
N THR A 432 17.17 -16.97 -5.74
CA THR A 432 16.64 -18.35 -5.71
C THR A 432 17.69 -19.43 -6.06
N ASP A 433 18.86 -19.38 -5.44
CA ASP A 433 19.69 -20.60 -5.29
C ASP A 433 19.10 -21.49 -4.18
N GLU A 434 18.49 -22.63 -4.56
CA GLU A 434 18.13 -23.87 -3.80
C GLU A 434 17.62 -23.82 -2.33
N GLU A 435 17.44 -22.65 -1.72
CA GLU A 435 17.06 -22.43 -0.33
C GLU A 435 15.58 -22.05 -0.20
N THR A 436 14.71 -22.69 -0.98
CA THR A 436 13.30 -22.30 -1.14
C THR A 436 12.48 -22.43 0.15
N GLU A 437 12.89 -23.28 1.11
CA GLU A 437 12.28 -23.30 2.45
C GLU A 437 12.84 -22.23 3.40
N ALA A 438 14.10 -21.81 3.26
CA ALA A 438 14.66 -20.68 4.01
C ALA A 438 14.15 -19.32 3.51
N ASN A 439 13.61 -19.26 2.29
CA ASN A 439 13.13 -18.02 1.68
C ASN A 439 11.73 -17.59 2.16
N SER A 440 10.90 -18.49 2.69
CA SER A 440 9.62 -18.08 3.30
C SER A 440 9.83 -17.23 4.56
N GLU A 441 10.85 -17.58 5.37
CA GLU A 441 11.31 -16.78 6.51
C GLU A 441 11.89 -15.43 6.02
N SER A 442 12.50 -15.40 4.84
CA SER A 442 13.06 -14.18 4.25
C SER A 442 11.99 -13.16 3.82
N VAL A 443 10.84 -13.59 3.29
CA VAL A 443 9.76 -12.66 2.90
C VAL A 443 9.13 -11.99 4.12
N ALA A 444 8.79 -12.77 5.15
CA ALA A 444 8.25 -12.22 6.39
C ALA A 444 9.26 -11.29 7.08
N GLN A 445 10.54 -11.64 7.07
CA GLN A 445 11.62 -10.82 7.60
C GLN A 445 11.80 -9.51 6.81
N LYS A 446 11.82 -9.57 5.47
CA LYS A 446 11.88 -8.38 4.61
C LYS A 446 10.67 -7.48 4.82
N LEU A 447 9.47 -8.05 4.95
CA LEU A 447 8.26 -7.27 5.25
C LEU A 447 8.38 -6.55 6.61
N ALA A 448 8.88 -7.24 7.64
CA ALA A 448 9.14 -6.62 8.94
C ALA A 448 10.21 -5.50 8.84
N GLN A 449 11.25 -5.69 8.03
CA GLN A 449 12.26 -4.65 7.76
C GLN A 449 11.66 -3.44 7.03
N VAL A 450 10.78 -3.66 6.05
CA VAL A 450 10.06 -2.60 5.34
C VAL A 450 9.19 -1.80 6.31
N GLN A 451 8.47 -2.47 7.21
CA GLN A 451 7.67 -1.81 8.25
C GLN A 451 8.54 -0.99 9.20
N GLU A 452 9.66 -1.53 9.66
CA GLU A 452 10.59 -0.81 10.52
C GLU A 452 11.20 0.40 9.81
N ALA A 453 11.59 0.23 8.54
CA ALA A 453 12.11 1.32 7.70
C ALA A 453 11.07 2.43 7.53
N PHE A 454 9.79 2.07 7.31
CA PHE A 454 8.71 3.04 7.19
C PHE A 454 8.57 3.89 8.46
N VAL A 455 8.55 3.24 9.63
CA VAL A 455 8.42 3.94 10.93
C VAL A 455 9.66 4.80 11.21
N ARG A 456 10.85 4.25 10.98
CA ARG A 456 12.13 4.93 11.24
C ARG A 456 12.34 6.15 10.33
N ALA A 457 11.92 6.04 9.08
CA ALA A 457 12.05 7.12 8.10
C ALA A 457 11.09 8.28 8.35
N GLU A 458 10.08 8.11 9.21
CA GLU A 458 9.04 9.12 9.44
C GLU A 458 8.43 9.63 8.12
N LEU A 459 8.16 8.68 7.20
CA LEU A 459 7.70 8.98 5.82
C LEU A 459 6.47 9.90 5.81
N VAL A 460 5.57 9.69 6.77
CA VAL A 460 4.31 10.41 6.90
C VAL A 460 4.27 11.16 8.22
N GLU A 461 3.75 12.38 8.17
CA GLU A 461 3.45 13.21 9.34
C GLU A 461 1.94 13.42 9.46
N VAL A 462 1.39 13.41 10.68
CA VAL A 462 -0.03 13.74 10.88
C VAL A 462 -0.17 15.25 10.90
N ARG A 463 -0.77 15.82 9.86
CA ARG A 463 -1.01 17.27 9.73
C ARG A 463 -2.28 17.70 10.46
N GLU A 464 -3.33 16.90 10.37
CA GLU A 464 -4.62 17.21 10.96
C GLU A 464 -5.30 15.96 11.51
N VAL A 465 -5.91 16.10 12.69
CA VAL A 465 -6.81 15.10 13.25
C VAL A 465 -8.23 15.55 12.97
N LEU A 466 -8.89 14.87 12.05
CA LEU A 466 -10.23 15.20 11.60
C LEU A 466 -11.29 14.52 12.47
N ASP A 467 -12.55 14.95 12.31
CA ASP A 467 -13.66 14.34 13.01
C ASP A 467 -13.81 12.87 12.62
N SER A 468 -14.17 12.06 13.61
CA SER A 468 -14.34 10.62 13.41
C SER A 468 -15.53 10.31 12.52
N GLU A 469 -15.34 9.36 11.61
CA GLU A 469 -16.33 8.96 10.62
C GLU A 469 -16.58 7.45 10.70
N ALA A 470 -17.79 7.01 10.34
CA ALA A 470 -18.10 5.59 10.24
C ALA A 470 -17.86 5.10 8.80
N VAL A 471 -16.88 4.21 8.60
CA VAL A 471 -16.61 3.56 7.31
C VAL A 471 -17.09 2.13 7.40
N ASN A 472 -18.03 1.73 6.52
CA ASN A 472 -18.67 0.40 6.53
C ASN A 472 -19.24 0.02 7.91
N GLY A 473 -19.81 1.00 8.63
CA GLY A 473 -20.39 0.82 9.97
C GLY A 473 -19.39 0.78 11.12
N VAL A 474 -18.08 0.85 10.86
CA VAL A 474 -17.03 0.91 11.88
C VAL A 474 -16.62 2.35 12.11
N THR A 475 -16.69 2.82 13.36
CA THR A 475 -16.19 4.15 13.72
C THR A 475 -14.67 4.18 13.59
N SER A 476 -14.15 5.13 12.83
CA SER A 476 -12.74 5.25 12.50
C SER A 476 -12.16 6.56 13.04
N TYR A 477 -10.88 6.52 13.39
CA TYR A 477 -10.02 7.70 13.37
C TYR A 477 -9.91 8.20 11.94
N HIS A 478 -9.83 9.51 11.75
CA HIS A 478 -9.67 10.15 10.45
C HIS A 478 -8.50 11.13 10.56
N TYR A 479 -7.43 10.85 9.82
CA TYR A 479 -6.21 11.65 9.85
C TYR A 479 -5.88 12.16 8.46
N ARG A 480 -5.49 13.43 8.39
CA ARG A 480 -4.82 14.00 7.22
C ARG A 480 -3.32 13.91 7.42
N LEU A 481 -2.66 13.26 6.48
CA LEU A 481 -1.24 13.02 6.47
C LEU A 481 -0.54 13.96 5.49
N GLY A 482 0.70 14.32 5.81
CA GLY A 482 1.66 14.93 4.91
C GLY A 482 2.77 13.95 4.58
N ILE A 483 3.43 14.13 3.43
CA ILE A 483 4.66 13.42 3.09
C ILE A 483 5.84 14.24 3.62
N ASN A 484 6.67 13.62 4.44
CA ASN A 484 7.98 14.16 4.81
C ASN A 484 8.98 13.81 3.71
N MET A 485 9.37 14.78 2.87
CA MET A 485 10.23 14.51 1.72
C MET A 485 11.59 13.91 2.11
N ALA A 486 12.18 14.36 3.21
CA ALA A 486 13.44 13.77 3.71
C ALA A 486 13.23 12.33 4.18
N GLY A 487 12.08 12.06 4.82
CA GLY A 487 11.66 10.72 5.19
C GLY A 487 11.39 9.82 3.98
N ALA A 488 10.80 10.36 2.91
CA ALA A 488 10.57 9.64 1.66
C ALA A 488 11.87 9.19 0.98
N THR A 489 12.85 10.09 0.88
CA THR A 489 14.17 9.72 0.37
C THR A 489 14.85 8.68 1.26
N MET A 490 14.78 8.84 2.59
CA MET A 490 15.35 7.86 3.52
C MET A 490 14.68 6.49 3.40
N PHE A 491 13.35 6.45 3.30
CA PHE A 491 12.61 5.22 3.13
C PHE A 491 12.98 4.51 1.82
N ALA A 492 13.09 5.25 0.72
CA ALA A 492 13.52 4.69 -0.55
C ALA A 492 14.96 4.14 -0.49
N ASP A 493 15.89 4.85 0.17
CA ASP A 493 17.25 4.36 0.42
C ASP A 493 17.25 3.05 1.24
N GLU A 494 16.39 2.93 2.24
CA GLU A 494 16.26 1.70 3.04
C GLU A 494 15.58 0.56 2.24
N LEU A 495 14.58 0.86 1.42
CA LEU A 495 13.96 -0.14 0.53
C LEU A 495 15.01 -0.72 -0.44
N ALA A 496 15.81 0.13 -1.07
CA ALA A 496 16.88 -0.32 -1.96
C ALA A 496 17.88 -1.23 -1.23
N ARG A 497 18.22 -0.94 0.03
CA ARG A 497 19.05 -1.84 0.85
C ARG A 497 18.38 -3.17 1.19
N ILE A 498 17.07 -3.18 1.43
CA ILE A 498 16.32 -4.40 1.78
C ILE A 498 16.21 -5.34 0.57
N PHE A 499 16.06 -4.79 -0.63
CA PHE A 499 15.81 -5.57 -1.84
C PHE A 499 17.06 -5.79 -2.70
N ASP A 500 17.89 -4.77 -2.88
CA ASP A 500 19.02 -4.76 -3.83
C ASP A 500 20.39 -4.68 -3.13
N GLU A 501 20.42 -4.73 -1.80
CA GLU A 501 21.62 -4.60 -0.93
C GLU A 501 22.41 -3.29 -1.06
N GLU A 502 22.06 -2.41 -2.01
CA GLU A 502 22.71 -1.13 -2.28
C GLU A 502 21.70 0.03 -2.13
N PRO A 503 22.09 1.16 -1.49
CA PRO A 503 21.23 2.34 -1.44
C PRO A 503 21.19 3.06 -2.79
N LEU A 504 20.12 3.84 -3.01
CA LEU A 504 20.03 4.71 -4.20
C LEU A 504 21.14 5.77 -4.19
N VAL A 505 21.90 5.85 -5.28
CA VAL A 505 23.00 6.81 -5.44
C VAL A 505 22.96 7.53 -6.79
N GLY A 506 23.57 8.71 -6.84
CA GLY A 506 23.77 9.43 -8.10
C GLY A 506 22.46 9.88 -8.77
N GLU A 507 22.25 9.42 -10.01
CA GLU A 507 21.14 9.84 -10.88
C GLU A 507 19.80 9.30 -10.39
N GLU A 508 19.74 8.05 -9.93
CA GLU A 508 18.50 7.41 -9.46
C GLU A 508 17.89 8.18 -8.27
N ARG A 509 18.72 8.54 -7.29
CA ARG A 509 18.29 9.36 -6.15
C ARG A 509 17.81 10.73 -6.60
N LEU A 510 18.50 11.35 -7.56
CA LEU A 510 18.13 12.67 -8.08
C LEU A 510 16.80 12.61 -8.85
N GLU A 511 16.53 11.54 -9.59
CA GLU A 511 15.26 11.32 -10.27
C GLU A 511 14.11 11.10 -9.27
N LEU A 512 14.35 10.34 -8.21
CA LEU A 512 13.40 10.18 -7.11
C LEU A 512 13.09 11.53 -6.44
N GLU A 513 14.11 12.29 -6.06
CA GLU A 513 13.93 13.61 -5.42
C GLU A 513 13.15 14.57 -6.34
N LYS A 514 13.46 14.58 -7.65
CA LYS A 514 12.69 15.34 -8.65
C LYS A 514 11.26 14.85 -8.78
N GLY A 515 11.03 13.54 -8.73
CA GLY A 515 9.69 12.94 -8.79
C GLY A 515 8.84 13.35 -7.59
N LEU A 516 9.41 13.27 -6.39
CA LEU A 516 8.76 13.67 -5.14
C LEU A 516 8.50 15.18 -5.08
N ALA A 517 9.42 16.01 -5.58
CA ALA A 517 9.24 17.47 -5.60
C ALA A 517 8.10 17.95 -6.51
N ARG A 518 7.61 17.11 -7.45
CA ARG A 518 6.47 17.43 -8.33
C ARG A 518 5.11 17.31 -7.62
N LEU A 519 5.10 16.75 -6.43
CA LEU A 519 3.92 16.57 -5.59
C LEU A 519 3.67 17.87 -4.81
N VAL A 520 3.10 18.88 -5.47
CA VAL A 520 2.97 20.25 -4.90
C VAL A 520 1.76 20.38 -3.97
N GLU A 521 0.67 19.67 -4.27
CA GLU A 521 -0.59 19.73 -3.52
C GLU A 521 -1.09 18.32 -3.19
N THR A 522 -0.35 17.60 -2.36
CA THR A 522 -0.73 16.24 -1.97
C THR A 522 -1.56 16.23 -0.70
N GLU A 523 -2.78 15.71 -0.82
CA GLU A 523 -3.68 15.42 0.28
C GLU A 523 -3.77 13.91 0.47
N ILE A 524 -3.38 13.42 1.64
CA ILE A 524 -3.48 12.02 2.01
C ILE A 524 -4.39 11.93 3.22
N ASP A 525 -5.53 11.29 3.08
CA ASP A 525 -6.44 11.05 4.20
C ASP A 525 -6.52 9.54 4.47
N VAL A 526 -6.46 9.15 5.75
CA VAL A 526 -6.55 7.76 6.19
C VAL A 526 -7.62 7.59 7.25
N TRP A 527 -8.36 6.49 7.15
CA TRP A 527 -9.37 6.10 8.13
C TRP A 527 -8.98 4.77 8.77
N ILE A 528 -8.82 4.78 10.09
CA ILE A 528 -8.33 3.64 10.87
C ILE A 528 -9.39 3.25 11.89
N GLY A 529 -9.87 2.00 11.87
CA GLY A 529 -10.93 1.54 12.76
C GLY A 529 -10.57 1.72 14.24
N LYS A 530 -11.44 2.34 15.04
CA LYS A 530 -11.13 2.60 16.46
C LYS A 530 -11.07 1.32 17.29
N SER A 531 -11.88 0.32 16.92
CA SER A 531 -12.01 -0.96 17.61
C SER A 531 -10.93 -1.98 17.26
N ASP A 532 -10.50 -2.00 16.01
CA ASP A 532 -9.62 -3.04 15.44
C ASP A 532 -8.31 -2.51 14.89
N LYS A 533 -8.14 -1.18 14.83
CA LYS A 533 -6.98 -0.49 14.26
C LYS A 533 -6.66 -0.88 12.81
N GLN A 534 -7.62 -1.43 12.07
CA GLN A 534 -7.40 -1.79 10.66
C GLN A 534 -7.60 -0.58 9.76
N LEU A 535 -6.87 -0.53 8.63
CA LEU A 535 -7.10 0.46 7.59
C LEU A 535 -8.47 0.23 6.95
N ARG A 536 -9.36 1.22 7.03
CA ARG A 536 -10.73 1.13 6.50
C ARG A 536 -10.90 1.89 5.19
N LYS A 537 -10.25 3.04 5.07
CA LYS A 537 -10.25 3.87 3.87
C LYS A 537 -8.92 4.60 3.74
N PHE A 538 -8.50 4.81 2.51
CA PHE A 538 -7.34 5.59 2.10
C PHE A 538 -7.79 6.50 0.96
N SER A 539 -7.39 7.76 1.00
CA SER A 539 -7.62 8.73 -0.07
C SER A 539 -6.32 9.46 -0.34
N PHE A 540 -6.00 9.62 -1.61
CA PHE A 540 -4.86 10.39 -2.10
C PHE A 540 -5.36 11.31 -3.19
N ALA A 541 -5.08 12.60 -3.08
CA ALA A 541 -5.30 13.56 -4.15
C ALA A 541 -4.00 14.35 -4.37
N SER A 542 -3.59 14.53 -5.61
CA SER A 542 -2.45 15.35 -5.95
C SER A 542 -2.61 16.04 -7.29
N THR A 543 -2.20 17.30 -7.34
CA THR A 543 -1.92 18.00 -8.60
C THR A 543 -0.43 17.82 -8.91
N LEU A 544 -0.12 17.38 -10.13
CA LEU A 544 1.24 17.27 -10.64
C LEU A 544 1.58 18.54 -11.41
N GLU A 545 2.64 19.23 -10.97
CA GLU A 545 3.25 20.29 -11.78
C GLU A 545 4.11 19.68 -12.89
N GLU A 546 4.05 20.29 -14.05
CA GLU A 546 4.63 19.77 -15.27
C GLU A 546 6.16 19.88 -15.30
N VAL A 547 6.80 18.87 -15.88
CA VAL A 547 8.26 18.70 -15.87
C VAL A 547 8.91 19.32 -17.10
N ASN A 548 8.15 19.41 -18.18
CA ASN A 548 8.65 19.85 -19.47
C ASN A 548 7.98 21.17 -19.85
N PRO A 549 8.73 22.28 -19.95
CA PRO A 549 8.17 23.59 -20.32
C PRO A 549 7.56 23.63 -21.74
N THR A 550 7.68 22.54 -22.50
CA THR A 550 7.14 22.45 -23.87
C THR A 550 5.65 22.12 -23.89
N PHE A 551 5.14 21.51 -22.83
CA PHE A 551 3.72 21.30 -22.64
C PHE A 551 3.30 22.20 -21.47
N GLU A 552 2.11 22.81 -21.56
CA GLU A 552 1.49 23.57 -20.49
C GLU A 552 0.20 22.82 -20.13
N GLY A 553 0.17 22.19 -18.96
CA GLY A 553 -0.92 21.36 -18.49
C GLY A 553 -0.81 20.93 -17.02
N HIS A 554 -1.93 21.02 -16.30
CA HIS A 554 -2.13 20.48 -14.97
C HIS A 554 -2.77 19.08 -15.03
N THR A 555 -2.06 18.09 -14.48
CA THR A 555 -2.63 16.76 -14.27
C THR A 555 -3.01 16.58 -12.81
N SER A 556 -4.29 16.34 -12.56
CA SER A 556 -4.79 15.96 -11.24
C SER A 556 -5.00 14.44 -11.18
N LEU A 557 -4.57 13.86 -10.06
CA LEU A 557 -4.71 12.45 -9.73
C LEU A 557 -5.47 12.34 -8.41
N ALA A 558 -6.57 11.60 -8.39
CA ALA A 558 -7.28 11.24 -7.18
C ALA A 558 -7.45 9.73 -7.10
N LEU A 559 -7.12 9.15 -5.96
CA LEU A 559 -7.23 7.73 -5.65
C LEU A 559 -8.03 7.60 -4.35
N GLU A 560 -9.12 6.85 -4.39
CA GLU A 560 -9.85 6.45 -3.20
C GLU A 560 -9.86 4.92 -3.11
N LEU A 561 -9.54 4.37 -1.95
CA LEU A 561 -9.57 2.94 -1.67
C LEU A 561 -10.28 2.70 -0.33
N THR A 562 -11.28 1.85 -0.33
CA THR A 562 -11.99 1.38 0.87
C THR A 562 -11.73 -0.11 1.03
N ILE A 563 -11.36 -0.53 2.25
CA ILE A 563 -11.05 -1.91 2.60
C ILE A 563 -12.07 -2.41 3.63
N GLY A 564 -12.63 -3.60 3.37
CA GLY A 564 -13.70 -4.21 4.13
C GLY A 564 -13.44 -5.68 4.44
N ASP A 565 -14.37 -6.27 5.20
CA ASP A 565 -14.45 -7.71 5.48
C ASP A 565 -13.11 -8.38 5.90
N HIS A 566 -12.30 -7.64 6.66
CA HIS A 566 -11.01 -8.10 7.14
C HIS A 566 -11.12 -9.46 7.85
N ASN A 567 -10.28 -10.39 7.44
CA ASN A 567 -10.16 -11.76 7.93
C ASN A 567 -11.48 -12.56 7.91
N GLN A 568 -12.47 -12.14 7.11
CA GLN A 568 -13.67 -12.94 6.85
C GLN A 568 -13.37 -14.02 5.81
N PRO A 569 -13.96 -15.22 5.91
CA PRO A 569 -13.83 -16.26 4.87
C PRO A 569 -14.36 -15.76 3.52
N VAL A 570 -13.58 -15.97 2.47
CA VAL A 570 -13.94 -15.64 1.10
C VAL A 570 -13.88 -16.88 0.23
N VAL A 571 -14.76 -16.98 -0.76
CA VAL A 571 -14.79 -18.11 -1.69
C VAL A 571 -14.49 -17.57 -3.09
N ILE A 572 -13.31 -17.93 -3.61
CA ILE A 572 -12.87 -17.59 -4.96
C ILE A 572 -12.84 -18.89 -5.74
N GLU A 573 -13.70 -19.00 -6.77
CA GLU A 573 -13.83 -20.21 -7.57
C GLU A 573 -13.08 -20.06 -8.90
N GLU A 574 -12.46 -21.17 -9.33
CA GLU A 574 -11.90 -21.32 -10.68
C GLU A 574 -12.99 -21.09 -11.73
N PRO A 575 -12.81 -20.16 -12.68
CA PRO A 575 -13.79 -19.95 -13.73
C PRO A 575 -14.03 -21.19 -14.60
N GLU A 576 -15.28 -21.64 -14.69
CA GLU A 576 -15.67 -22.69 -15.62
C GLU A 576 -15.59 -22.22 -17.08
N GLY A 577 -15.14 -23.12 -17.97
CA GLY A 577 -15.08 -22.85 -19.41
C GLY A 577 -13.99 -21.85 -19.82
N ALA A 578 -12.98 -21.64 -18.98
CA ALA A 578 -11.80 -20.86 -19.36
C ALA A 578 -11.07 -21.53 -20.53
N MET A 579 -10.74 -20.73 -21.57
CA MET A 579 -9.97 -21.15 -22.74
C MET A 579 -8.50 -20.78 -22.55
N SER A 580 -7.57 -21.53 -23.11
CA SER A 580 -6.16 -21.12 -23.06
C SER A 580 -5.93 -19.85 -23.90
N PHE A 581 -4.89 -19.08 -23.56
CA PHE A 581 -4.48 -17.95 -24.38
C PHE A 581 -4.25 -18.34 -25.85
N GLU A 582 -3.62 -19.49 -26.10
CA GLU A 582 -3.37 -20.00 -27.44
C GLU A 582 -4.67 -20.31 -28.21
N GLU A 583 -5.67 -20.89 -27.55
CA GLU A 583 -6.97 -21.18 -28.17
C GLU A 583 -7.65 -19.88 -28.64
N VAL A 584 -7.72 -18.87 -27.76
CA VAL A 584 -8.34 -17.59 -28.08
C VAL A 584 -7.55 -16.84 -29.15
N PHE A 585 -6.23 -16.86 -29.08
CA PHE A 585 -5.36 -16.20 -30.06
C PHE A 585 -5.45 -16.86 -31.43
N ASN A 586 -5.50 -18.19 -31.51
CA ASN A 586 -5.67 -18.93 -32.75
C ASN A 586 -7.07 -18.71 -33.36
N GLU A 587 -8.12 -18.61 -32.54
CA GLU A 587 -9.47 -18.26 -33.02
C GLU A 587 -9.47 -16.86 -33.63
N PHE A 588 -8.87 -15.89 -32.94
CA PHE A 588 -8.72 -14.51 -33.42
C PHE A 588 -7.92 -14.44 -34.73
N LEU A 589 -6.72 -15.04 -34.79
CA LEU A 589 -5.91 -15.06 -36.02
C LEU A 589 -6.57 -15.85 -37.15
N GLY A 590 -7.30 -16.91 -36.83
CA GLY A 590 -8.04 -17.72 -37.81
C GLY A 590 -9.05 -16.88 -38.59
N GLU A 591 -9.81 -16.03 -37.89
CA GLU A 591 -10.77 -15.12 -38.52
C GLU A 591 -10.08 -14.10 -39.43
N TYR A 592 -8.97 -13.51 -38.99
CA TYR A 592 -8.20 -12.53 -39.78
C TYR A 592 -7.42 -13.14 -40.95
N SER A 593 -6.92 -14.36 -40.81
CA SER A 593 -6.18 -15.04 -41.88
C SER A 593 -7.02 -15.15 -43.15
N SER A 594 -8.35 -15.32 -43.02
CA SER A 594 -9.28 -15.37 -44.14
C SER A 594 -9.37 -14.03 -44.90
N ILE A 595 -9.25 -12.90 -44.19
CA ILE A 595 -9.24 -11.55 -44.76
C ILE A 595 -7.94 -11.31 -45.54
N PHE A 596 -6.79 -11.74 -45.00
CA PHE A 596 -5.49 -11.56 -45.66
C PHE A 596 -5.22 -12.57 -46.77
N SER A 597 -5.74 -13.81 -46.69
CA SER A 597 -5.53 -14.84 -47.71
C SER A 597 -6.44 -14.70 -48.94
N GLY A 598 -7.52 -13.92 -48.83
CA GLY A 598 -8.54 -13.80 -49.90
C GLY A 598 -8.16 -12.92 -51.10
N GLY A 599 -6.97 -12.30 -51.12
CA GLY A 599 -6.61 -11.25 -52.09
C GLY A 599 -5.71 -11.65 -53.26
N SER A 600 -5.13 -12.85 -53.29
CA SER A 600 -4.19 -13.25 -54.35
C SER A 600 -4.75 -14.35 -55.26
N SER A 601 -5.95 -14.18 -55.81
CA SER A 601 -6.19 -14.71 -57.15
C SER A 601 -5.46 -13.80 -58.13
N VAL A 602 -4.14 -13.90 -58.17
CA VAL A 602 -3.37 -13.42 -59.32
C VAL A 602 -3.89 -14.27 -60.48
N ASP A 603 -4.63 -13.61 -61.37
CA ASP A 603 -5.07 -14.19 -62.63
C ASP A 603 -3.80 -14.57 -63.40
N ASP A 604 -3.41 -15.84 -63.32
CA ASP A 604 -2.25 -16.46 -63.98
C ASP A 604 -2.41 -16.52 -65.52
N SER A 605 -3.17 -15.60 -66.11
CA SER A 605 -3.52 -15.61 -67.53
C SER A 605 -2.54 -14.87 -68.45
N GLU A 606 -1.47 -14.25 -67.94
CA GLU A 606 -0.40 -13.71 -68.80
C GLU A 606 0.97 -14.29 -68.46
N GLY A 607 1.30 -15.40 -69.13
CA GLY A 607 2.64 -15.98 -69.17
C GLY A 607 3.68 -15.02 -69.75
N LYS A 608 4.25 -14.17 -68.91
CA LYS A 608 5.53 -13.51 -69.17
C LYS A 608 6.59 -14.11 -68.26
N GLU A 609 7.44 -14.92 -68.87
CA GLU A 609 8.69 -15.42 -68.30
C GLU A 609 9.56 -14.25 -67.82
N PHE A 610 9.51 -13.92 -66.53
CA PHE A 610 10.55 -13.13 -65.88
C PHE A 610 11.55 -14.08 -65.23
N SER A 611 12.59 -14.40 -66.02
CA SER A 611 13.81 -15.06 -65.55
C SER A 611 14.50 -14.16 -64.52
N THR A 612 14.39 -14.50 -63.24
CA THR A 612 15.21 -13.93 -62.17
C THR A 612 16.41 -14.84 -61.96
N GLY A 613 17.54 -14.40 -62.51
CA GLY A 613 18.86 -14.95 -62.21
C GLY A 613 19.17 -14.79 -60.73
N GLY A 614 19.71 -15.86 -60.15
CA GLY A 614 19.93 -16.00 -58.72
C GLY A 614 20.96 -15.04 -58.14
N LEU A 615 20.83 -14.84 -56.84
CA LEU A 615 21.88 -14.45 -55.91
C LEU A 615 21.45 -14.97 -54.54
N PHE A 616 22.00 -16.12 -54.18
CA PHE A 616 22.28 -16.51 -52.80
C PHE A 616 23.75 -16.22 -52.53
#